data_AF-A0A224YC36-F1
#
_entry.id   AF-A0A224YC36-F1
#
_cell.length_a   1.000
_cell.length_b   1.000
_cell.length_c   1.000
_cell.angle_alpha   90.00
_cell.angle_beta   90.00
_cell.angle_gamma   90.00
#
_symmetry.space_group_name_H-M   'P 1'
#
loop_
_entity.id
_entity.type
_entity.pdbx_description
1 polymer ?
#
loop_
_entity_poly.entity_id
_entity_poly.type
_entity_poly.pdbx_seq_one_letter_code
_entity_poly.pdbx_strand_id
1 'polypeptide(L)'
;MELTSVLTLYVGIVSLCSQGYAFGDAEVKFVRHACMYKHHYIAHQYNPRDECKRLTCFVPERMLTIEECAGDDSYNSSCSAELRGKDMGRFPFCCKSLICRKNQTIIKGNITYYMSDGGPVFSDNVFYVKPTGKWSASTQYIFGTCENEKCWYEGQRIIRETRLTTPCVSARTYGKKTYVRVQWCPIFPESKLTNCTKLNDGNKTDRYPYCCPSYMCPPGGRERRNSTELVYAQRHKNKCKYGGTAFEVSFSSYQPCRTAICHFNERTIEDVTCLHGEDLNWTRCIAVAPLTKRYSNHPVCCPDYLCPAMKVRPLPAPVTFDAEVTVDVCKFKTRYFRKVLSISNPCEQYSCDAKGRKVQLYSCETLNETVDEGCTLEVKNPQKAYPDCCKRKVCRHYYSTLFPGSYIAPSPLKEIY
;
A
#
# COMPACT_ATOMS: atom_id res chain seq x y z
N MET A 1 -68.72 13.76 9.82
CA MET A 1 -69.06 13.56 8.39
C MET A 1 -67.95 14.23 7.61
N GLU A 2 -66.87 13.50 7.33
CA GLU A 2 -66.68 12.71 6.11
C GLU A 2 -66.81 13.58 4.85
N LEU A 3 -65.70 13.98 4.23
CA LEU A 3 -64.90 13.25 3.22
C LEU A 3 -65.62 13.09 1.88
N THR A 4 -65.15 13.83 0.87
CA THR A 4 -64.78 13.35 -0.49
C THR A 4 -64.18 14.54 -1.25
N SER A 5 -62.88 14.58 -1.52
CA SER A 5 -62.16 13.88 -2.60
C SER A 5 -62.49 14.44 -3.99
N VAL A 6 -61.65 15.34 -4.48
CA VAL A 6 -61.52 15.68 -5.89
C VAL A 6 -60.11 15.28 -6.33
N LEU A 7 -60.06 14.26 -7.19
CA LEU A 7 -58.88 13.85 -7.93
C LEU A 7 -58.45 14.98 -8.88
N THR A 8 -57.19 15.39 -8.78
CA THR A 8 -56.48 16.01 -9.91
C THR A 8 -55.13 15.29 -10.06
N LEU A 9 -55.05 14.41 -11.05
CA LEU A 9 -53.83 13.74 -11.49
C LEU A 9 -52.92 14.75 -12.21
N TYR A 10 -51.85 15.19 -11.55
CA TYR A 10 -50.71 15.82 -12.21
C TYR A 10 -49.68 14.74 -12.56
N VAL A 11 -49.57 14.44 -13.86
CA VAL A 11 -48.48 13.66 -14.43
C VAL A 11 -47.24 14.56 -14.50
N GLY A 12 -46.41 14.48 -13.46
CA GLY A 12 -45.07 15.06 -13.47
C GLY A 12 -44.06 14.07 -14.05
N ILE A 13 -43.69 14.28 -15.31
CA ILE A 13 -42.54 13.62 -15.94
C ILE A 13 -41.28 14.23 -15.32
N VAL A 14 -40.66 13.51 -14.37
CA VAL A 14 -39.33 13.85 -13.88
C VAL A 14 -38.31 13.25 -14.83
N SER A 15 -37.77 14.13 -15.68
CA SER A 15 -36.54 13.94 -16.44
C SER A 15 -35.36 13.81 -15.47
N LEU A 16 -34.90 12.59 -15.21
CA LEU A 16 -33.62 12.33 -14.52
C LEU A 16 -32.56 11.95 -15.56
N CYS A 17 -31.87 12.98 -16.04
CA CYS A 17 -30.64 12.86 -16.79
C CYS A 17 -29.51 12.29 -15.91
N SER A 18 -29.01 11.13 -16.31
CA SER A 18 -27.58 10.76 -16.36
C SER A 18 -26.60 11.59 -15.51
N GLN A 19 -26.42 11.19 -14.26
CA GLN A 19 -25.16 11.39 -13.54
C GLN A 19 -24.46 10.03 -13.48
N GLY A 20 -23.27 9.96 -14.06
CA GLY A 20 -22.35 8.84 -13.88
C GLY A 20 -21.98 8.75 -12.40
N TYR A 21 -22.69 7.90 -11.67
CA TYR A 21 -22.29 7.50 -10.34
C TYR A 21 -20.97 6.73 -10.48
N ALA A 22 -19.89 7.35 -10.03
CA ALA A 22 -18.68 6.63 -9.67
C ALA A 22 -19.04 5.70 -8.50
N PHE A 23 -19.52 4.50 -8.83
CA PHE A 23 -19.88 3.49 -7.84
C PHE A 23 -18.63 3.11 -7.02
N GLY A 24 -18.74 3.20 -5.70
CA GLY A 24 -17.65 2.97 -4.76
C GLY A 24 -17.17 1.52 -4.71
N ASP A 25 -16.02 1.30 -4.10
CA ASP A 25 -15.27 0.03 -3.97
C ASP A 25 -16.01 -1.14 -3.25
N ALA A 26 -17.33 -1.05 -3.03
CA ALA A 26 -18.13 -1.98 -2.22
C ALA A 26 -18.88 -3.09 -2.99
N GLU A 27 -18.62 -3.25 -4.30
CA GLU A 27 -19.47 -4.08 -5.17
C GLU A 27 -18.98 -5.51 -5.45
N VAL A 28 -17.77 -5.90 -5.03
CA VAL A 28 -17.17 -7.21 -5.36
C VAL A 28 -17.08 -8.12 -4.15
N LYS A 29 -17.46 -9.39 -4.34
CA LYS A 29 -17.38 -10.46 -3.34
C LYS A 29 -17.01 -11.78 -4.02
N PHE A 30 -16.13 -12.58 -3.44
CA PHE A 30 -15.78 -13.91 -3.95
C PHE A 30 -16.52 -14.98 -3.16
N VAL A 31 -17.33 -15.79 -3.84
CA VAL A 31 -18.05 -16.92 -3.25
C VAL A 31 -17.48 -18.24 -3.79
N ARG A 32 -17.82 -19.37 -3.15
CA ARG A 32 -17.19 -20.69 -3.40
C ARG A 32 -17.05 -21.06 -4.89
N HIS A 33 -18.02 -20.71 -5.73
CA HIS A 33 -18.07 -21.09 -7.15
C HIS A 33 -18.28 -19.92 -8.11
N ALA A 34 -18.19 -18.67 -7.63
CA ALA A 34 -18.46 -17.49 -8.46
C ALA A 34 -17.85 -16.23 -7.86
N CYS A 35 -17.76 -15.20 -8.68
CA CYS A 35 -17.55 -13.83 -8.26
C CYS A 35 -18.92 -13.14 -8.25
N MET A 36 -19.23 -12.39 -7.22
CA MET A 36 -20.39 -11.53 -7.17
C MET A 36 -19.95 -10.10 -7.48
N TYR A 37 -20.61 -9.47 -8.44
CA TYR A 37 -20.47 -8.06 -8.77
C TYR A 37 -21.85 -7.41 -8.74
N LYS A 38 -22.06 -6.43 -7.87
CA LYS A 38 -23.39 -5.86 -7.57
C LYS A 38 -24.38 -6.97 -7.18
N HIS A 39 -25.35 -7.27 -8.04
CA HIS A 39 -26.36 -8.32 -7.84
C HIS A 39 -26.16 -9.54 -8.76
N HIS A 40 -25.05 -9.61 -9.51
CA HIS A 40 -24.78 -10.68 -10.46
C HIS A 40 -23.78 -11.69 -9.92
N TYR A 41 -24.11 -12.98 -10.02
CA TYR A 41 -23.19 -14.09 -9.77
C TYR A 41 -22.56 -14.55 -11.08
N ILE A 42 -21.23 -14.55 -11.11
CA ILE A 42 -20.42 -14.71 -12.32
C ILE A 42 -19.49 -15.89 -12.08
N ALA A 43 -19.82 -17.05 -12.65
CA ALA A 43 -18.95 -18.24 -12.59
C ALA A 43 -17.87 -18.23 -13.68
N HIS A 44 -18.17 -17.62 -14.83
CA HIS A 44 -17.30 -17.54 -16.01
C HIS A 44 -17.43 -16.15 -16.66
N GLN A 45 -17.08 -16.02 -17.94
CA GLN A 45 -17.29 -14.78 -18.68
C GLN A 45 -18.78 -14.43 -18.79
N TYR A 46 -19.14 -13.20 -18.44
CA TYR A 46 -20.50 -12.66 -18.50
C TYR A 46 -20.50 -11.23 -19.07
N ASN A 47 -21.36 -10.97 -20.05
CA ASN A 47 -21.62 -9.63 -20.57
C ASN A 47 -23.01 -9.18 -20.09
N PRO A 48 -23.11 -8.17 -19.20
CA PRO A 48 -24.39 -7.60 -18.82
C PRO A 48 -25.12 -7.05 -20.06
N ARG A 49 -26.45 -7.19 -20.12
CA ARG A 49 -27.24 -6.72 -21.28
C ARG A 49 -27.34 -5.20 -21.35
N ASP A 50 -27.40 -4.55 -20.19
CA ASP A 50 -27.66 -3.10 -20.08
C ASP A 50 -26.37 -2.27 -19.87
N GLU A 51 -25.22 -2.92 -19.71
CA GLU A 51 -23.91 -2.24 -19.55
C GLU A 51 -22.93 -2.75 -20.63
N CYS A 52 -22.18 -1.84 -21.27
CA CYS A 52 -21.14 -2.24 -22.21
C CYS A 52 -19.86 -2.70 -21.47
N LYS A 53 -19.95 -3.89 -20.87
CA LYS A 53 -18.88 -4.47 -20.05
C LYS A 53 -18.75 -5.97 -20.29
N ARG A 54 -17.57 -6.49 -19.96
CA ARG A 54 -17.30 -7.92 -19.83
C ARG A 54 -16.74 -8.21 -18.45
N LEU A 55 -17.45 -9.04 -17.70
CA LEU A 55 -17.04 -9.54 -16.39
C LEU A 55 -16.46 -10.94 -16.59
N THR A 56 -15.27 -11.22 -16.06
CA THR A 56 -14.70 -12.58 -16.08
C THR A 56 -14.23 -12.96 -14.69
N CYS A 57 -14.81 -14.03 -14.14
CA CYS A 57 -14.39 -14.58 -12.86
C CYS A 57 -13.39 -15.72 -13.05
N PHE A 58 -12.33 -15.67 -12.27
CA PHE A 58 -11.29 -16.68 -12.13
C PHE A 58 -11.38 -17.19 -10.68
N VAL A 59 -12.26 -18.17 -10.46
CA VAL A 59 -12.63 -18.66 -9.12
C VAL A 59 -11.43 -19.23 -8.34
N PRO A 60 -10.57 -20.11 -8.93
CA PRO A 60 -9.40 -20.64 -8.22
C PRO A 60 -8.45 -19.54 -7.73
N GLU A 61 -8.31 -18.47 -8.52
CA GLU A 61 -7.45 -17.33 -8.25
C GLU A 61 -8.13 -16.23 -7.42
N ARG A 62 -9.42 -16.39 -7.08
CA ARG A 62 -10.26 -15.36 -6.43
C ARG A 62 -10.08 -13.99 -7.08
N MET A 63 -10.19 -13.98 -8.41
CA MET A 63 -9.97 -12.80 -9.22
C MET A 63 -11.18 -12.52 -10.10
N LEU A 64 -11.61 -11.26 -10.11
CA LEU A 64 -12.65 -10.76 -11.02
C LEU A 64 -12.03 -9.68 -11.89
N THR A 65 -12.17 -9.82 -13.21
CA THR A 65 -11.80 -8.77 -14.16
C THR A 65 -13.05 -8.12 -14.74
N ILE A 66 -13.07 -6.80 -14.77
CA ILE A 66 -14.11 -5.98 -15.39
C ILE A 66 -13.47 -5.23 -16.56
N GLU A 67 -13.83 -5.59 -17.78
CA GLU A 67 -13.44 -4.86 -18.98
C GLU A 67 -14.59 -3.94 -19.40
N GLU A 68 -14.29 -2.66 -19.63
CA GLU A 68 -15.26 -1.63 -20.01
C GLU A 68 -14.66 -0.66 -21.03
N CYS A 69 -15.50 0.14 -21.70
CA CYS A 69 -15.01 1.12 -22.67
C CYS A 69 -14.16 2.20 -21.98
N ALA A 70 -13.11 2.64 -22.64
CA ALA A 70 -12.37 3.82 -22.18
C ALA A 70 -13.23 5.08 -22.32
N GLY A 71 -13.04 6.07 -21.43
CA GLY A 71 -13.64 7.39 -21.58
C GLY A 71 -13.17 8.11 -22.85
N ASP A 72 -13.81 9.24 -23.20
CA ASP A 72 -13.47 10.03 -24.39
C ASP A 72 -12.08 10.69 -24.25
N ASP A 73 -11.02 9.91 -24.47
CA ASP A 73 -9.66 10.43 -24.62
C ASP A 73 -9.45 10.98 -26.03
N SER A 74 -8.68 12.07 -26.10
CA SER A 74 -8.42 12.87 -27.29
C SER A 74 -8.02 12.03 -28.52
N TYR A 75 -8.61 12.40 -29.65
CA TYR A 75 -8.42 11.77 -30.94
C TYR A 75 -7.01 12.01 -31.46
N ASN A 76 -6.33 10.94 -31.85
CA ASN A 76 -5.09 11.06 -32.63
C ASN A 76 -5.50 11.34 -34.09
N SER A 77 -4.86 12.32 -34.74
CA SER A 77 -5.25 12.86 -36.06
C SER A 77 -5.23 11.86 -37.23
N SER A 78 -4.77 10.62 -37.01
CA SER A 78 -4.58 9.57 -38.03
C SER A 78 -5.70 8.53 -38.11
N CYS A 79 -6.74 8.61 -37.28
CA CYS A 79 -7.88 7.69 -37.28
C CYS A 79 -9.21 8.45 -37.34
N SER A 80 -10.19 7.92 -38.05
CA SER A 80 -11.58 8.42 -38.03
C SER A 80 -12.39 7.69 -36.96
N ALA A 81 -13.21 8.41 -36.22
CA ALA A 81 -14.07 7.82 -35.19
C ALA A 81 -15.37 7.31 -35.81
N GLU A 82 -15.75 6.06 -35.55
CA GLU A 82 -17.10 5.55 -35.78
C GLU A 82 -17.85 5.54 -34.44
N LEU A 83 -18.85 6.42 -34.32
CA LEU A 83 -19.44 6.82 -33.05
C LEU A 83 -20.49 5.85 -32.47
N ARG A 84 -20.81 4.74 -33.14
CA ARG A 84 -21.88 3.83 -32.67
C ARG A 84 -21.43 2.38 -32.61
N GLY A 85 -21.25 1.88 -31.39
CA GLY A 85 -21.26 0.44 -31.12
C GLY A 85 -22.62 -0.13 -31.56
N LYS A 86 -22.60 -1.08 -32.50
CA LYS A 86 -23.83 -1.60 -33.15
C LYS A 86 -24.55 -2.67 -32.32
N ASP A 87 -23.90 -3.20 -31.28
CA ASP A 87 -24.33 -4.43 -30.59
C ASP A 87 -24.32 -4.25 -29.06
N MET A 88 -25.30 -3.52 -28.53
CA MET A 88 -25.51 -3.33 -27.08
C MET A 88 -25.52 -4.70 -26.36
N GLY A 89 -24.67 -4.87 -25.35
CA GLY A 89 -24.53 -6.13 -24.59
C GLY A 89 -23.43 -7.10 -25.08
N ARG A 90 -22.66 -6.75 -26.12
CA ARG A 90 -21.49 -7.53 -26.55
C ARG A 90 -20.21 -6.72 -26.52
N PHE A 91 -19.59 -6.64 -25.36
CA PHE A 91 -18.24 -6.08 -25.25
C PHE A 91 -17.22 -6.94 -26.04
N PRO A 92 -16.29 -6.34 -26.81
CA PRO A 92 -16.00 -4.90 -26.91
C PRO A 92 -16.79 -4.15 -28.01
N PHE A 93 -17.64 -4.81 -28.80
CA PHE A 93 -18.34 -4.24 -29.96
C PHE A 93 -19.40 -3.18 -29.64
N CYS A 94 -19.85 -3.11 -28.38
CA CYS A 94 -20.70 -2.02 -27.91
C CYS A 94 -19.94 -0.71 -27.62
N CYS A 95 -18.60 -0.72 -27.62
CA CYS A 95 -17.80 0.49 -27.42
C CYS A 95 -17.65 1.29 -28.73
N LYS A 96 -17.29 2.58 -28.59
CA LYS A 96 -16.85 3.40 -29.71
C LYS A 96 -15.59 2.80 -30.34
N SER A 97 -15.53 2.81 -31.68
CA SER A 97 -14.41 2.27 -32.43
C SER A 97 -13.71 3.36 -33.26
N LEU A 98 -12.41 3.22 -33.42
CA LEU A 98 -11.59 4.06 -34.28
C LEU A 98 -11.18 3.25 -35.51
N ILE A 99 -11.44 3.78 -36.69
CA ILE A 99 -10.95 3.22 -37.94
C ILE A 99 -9.64 3.93 -38.28
N CYS A 100 -8.55 3.19 -38.25
CA CYS A 100 -7.21 3.68 -38.54
C CYS A 100 -6.74 3.19 -39.92
N ARG A 101 -5.52 3.59 -40.32
CA ARG A 101 -4.90 3.17 -41.59
C ARG A 101 -4.97 1.65 -41.78
N LYS A 102 -5.12 1.21 -43.04
CA LYS A 102 -5.29 -0.20 -43.44
C LYS A 102 -6.58 -0.87 -42.92
N ASN A 103 -7.66 -0.10 -42.75
CA ASN A 103 -8.97 -0.57 -42.24
C ASN A 103 -8.88 -1.30 -40.89
N GLN A 104 -7.89 -0.95 -40.06
CA GLN A 104 -7.79 -1.49 -38.72
C GLN A 104 -8.85 -0.83 -37.85
N THR A 105 -9.62 -1.66 -37.13
CA THR A 105 -10.59 -1.16 -36.15
C THR A 105 -10.01 -1.31 -34.76
N ILE A 106 -9.84 -0.18 -34.07
CA ILE A 106 -9.29 -0.12 -32.71
C ILE A 106 -10.41 0.27 -31.75
N ILE A 107 -10.64 -0.56 -30.74
CA ILE A 107 -11.53 -0.26 -29.63
C ILE A 107 -10.67 -0.06 -28.39
N LYS A 108 -10.81 1.10 -27.74
CA LYS A 108 -10.12 1.39 -26.48
C LYS A 108 -10.98 0.94 -25.30
N GLY A 109 -10.35 0.30 -24.33
CA GLY A 109 -10.98 -0.14 -23.10
C GLY A 109 -10.11 0.07 -21.88
N ASN A 110 -10.68 -0.16 -20.72
CA ASN A 110 -9.96 -0.33 -19.46
C ASN A 110 -10.32 -1.70 -18.88
N ILE A 111 -9.35 -2.35 -18.28
CA ILE A 111 -9.55 -3.58 -17.51
C ILE A 111 -9.26 -3.29 -16.04
N THR A 112 -10.23 -3.55 -15.17
CA THR A 112 -10.08 -3.45 -13.71
C THR A 112 -10.02 -4.86 -13.13
N TYR A 113 -9.03 -5.10 -12.30
CA TYR A 113 -8.80 -6.34 -11.58
C TYR A 113 -9.17 -6.15 -10.12
N TYR A 114 -9.97 -7.07 -9.60
CA TYR A 114 -10.21 -7.25 -8.18
C TYR A 114 -9.65 -8.60 -7.78
N MET A 115 -8.88 -8.65 -6.69
CA MET A 115 -8.23 -9.86 -6.19
C MET A 115 -8.41 -9.96 -4.67
N SER A 116 -8.26 -11.17 -4.13
CA SER A 116 -8.32 -11.42 -2.69
C SER A 116 -7.20 -12.37 -2.27
N ASP A 117 -6.56 -12.07 -1.14
CA ASP A 117 -5.49 -12.89 -0.58
C ASP A 117 -5.99 -14.25 -0.05
N GLY A 118 -5.14 -15.26 -0.20
CA GLY A 118 -5.35 -16.62 0.29
C GLY A 118 -5.44 -17.65 -0.84
N GLY A 119 -4.80 -18.80 -0.66
CA GLY A 119 -5.02 -19.97 -1.52
C GLY A 119 -6.48 -20.43 -1.48
N PRO A 120 -6.86 -21.44 -2.28
CA PRO A 120 -8.23 -21.96 -2.29
C PRO A 120 -8.57 -22.58 -0.92
N VAL A 121 -9.13 -21.80 -0.01
CA VAL A 121 -9.65 -22.31 1.26
C VAL A 121 -11.03 -22.89 0.98
N PHE A 122 -11.08 -24.22 0.85
CA PHE A 122 -12.31 -25.00 0.85
C PHE A 122 -12.77 -25.16 2.30
N SER A 123 -13.36 -24.11 2.88
CA SER A 123 -14.02 -24.17 4.19
C SER A 123 -15.52 -24.16 3.98
N ASP A 124 -16.23 -25.09 4.65
CA ASP A 124 -17.68 -25.27 4.54
C ASP A 124 -18.51 -24.29 5.40
N ASN A 125 -17.88 -23.48 6.25
CA ASN A 125 -18.58 -22.51 7.12
C ASN A 125 -18.45 -21.06 6.62
N VAL A 126 -19.29 -20.76 5.62
CA VAL A 126 -19.91 -19.49 5.17
C VAL A 126 -19.09 -18.20 4.89
N PHE A 127 -19.65 -17.48 3.90
CA PHE A 127 -19.61 -16.05 3.60
C PHE A 127 -18.42 -15.51 2.79
N TYR A 128 -18.80 -14.88 1.70
CA TYR A 128 -17.97 -14.25 0.70
C TYR A 128 -16.65 -13.64 1.21
N VAL A 129 -15.60 -13.73 0.39
CA VAL A 129 -14.35 -13.01 0.63
C VAL A 129 -14.43 -11.64 -0.03
N LYS A 130 -14.09 -10.58 0.70
CA LYS A 130 -13.97 -9.23 0.12
C LYS A 130 -12.65 -9.12 -0.66
N PRO A 131 -12.58 -8.30 -1.72
CA PRO A 131 -11.32 -8.01 -2.39
C PRO A 131 -10.34 -7.36 -1.42
N THR A 132 -9.07 -7.75 -1.51
CA THR A 132 -7.95 -7.15 -0.78
C THR A 132 -7.02 -6.37 -1.71
N GLY A 133 -7.19 -6.49 -3.03
CA GLY A 133 -6.45 -5.75 -4.03
C GLY A 133 -7.33 -5.27 -5.19
N LYS A 134 -6.99 -4.10 -5.72
CA LYS A 134 -7.60 -3.51 -6.91
C LYS A 134 -6.54 -2.84 -7.77
N TRP A 135 -6.58 -3.05 -9.08
CA TRP A 135 -5.75 -2.31 -10.03
C TRP A 135 -6.39 -2.28 -11.40
N SER A 136 -6.01 -1.32 -12.23
CA SER A 136 -6.54 -1.18 -13.59
C SER A 136 -5.43 -1.14 -14.61
N ALA A 137 -5.69 -1.50 -15.86
CA ALA A 137 -4.79 -1.23 -16.97
C ALA A 137 -5.60 -0.78 -18.18
N SER A 138 -5.04 0.16 -18.94
CA SER A 138 -5.59 0.48 -20.25
C SER A 138 -5.43 -0.70 -21.19
N THR A 139 -6.38 -0.88 -22.09
CA THR A 139 -6.38 -1.95 -23.08
C THR A 139 -6.87 -1.47 -24.44
N GLN A 140 -6.43 -2.15 -25.50
CA GLN A 140 -6.89 -1.93 -26.87
C GLN A 140 -7.24 -3.27 -27.50
N TYR A 141 -8.35 -3.29 -28.24
CA TYR A 141 -8.78 -4.41 -29.06
C TYR A 141 -8.62 -4.00 -30.52
N ILE A 142 -7.70 -4.67 -31.23
CA ILE A 142 -7.29 -4.31 -32.60
C ILE A 142 -7.76 -5.42 -33.53
N PHE A 143 -8.75 -5.10 -34.36
CA PHE A 143 -9.31 -5.96 -35.39
C PHE A 143 -8.68 -5.65 -36.76
N GLY A 144 -8.63 -6.65 -37.63
CA GLY A 144 -8.05 -6.51 -38.97
C GLY A 144 -6.51 -6.54 -39.02
N THR A 145 -5.83 -6.72 -37.88
CA THR A 145 -4.35 -6.85 -37.82
C THR A 145 -3.84 -8.28 -37.98
N CYS A 146 -4.77 -9.23 -38.15
CA CYS A 146 -4.47 -10.65 -38.30
C CYS A 146 -4.75 -11.07 -39.75
N GLU A 147 -3.71 -11.52 -40.46
CA GLU A 147 -3.78 -12.01 -41.83
C GLU A 147 -3.24 -13.43 -41.88
N ASN A 148 -3.96 -14.38 -42.50
CA ASN A 148 -3.54 -15.78 -42.61
C ASN A 148 -3.10 -16.38 -41.25
N GLU A 149 -3.89 -16.11 -40.20
CA GLU A 149 -3.61 -16.49 -38.82
C GLU A 149 -2.29 -15.95 -38.22
N LYS A 150 -1.72 -14.91 -38.81
CA LYS A 150 -0.54 -14.18 -38.30
C LYS A 150 -0.98 -12.78 -37.90
N CYS A 151 -0.87 -12.49 -36.60
CA CYS A 151 -1.23 -11.19 -36.05
C CYS A 151 0.01 -10.36 -35.77
N TRP A 152 -0.11 -9.05 -35.97
CA TRP A 152 0.98 -8.09 -35.78
C TRP A 152 0.54 -6.92 -34.88
N TYR A 153 1.51 -6.35 -34.17
CA TYR A 153 1.33 -5.09 -33.44
C TYR A 153 2.68 -4.38 -33.37
N GLU A 154 2.73 -3.09 -33.75
CA GLU A 154 3.96 -2.28 -33.77
C GLU A 154 5.15 -2.97 -34.47
N GLY A 155 4.88 -3.59 -35.63
CA GLY A 155 5.89 -4.31 -36.41
C GLY A 155 6.34 -5.66 -35.82
N GLN A 156 5.83 -6.05 -34.65
CA GLN A 156 6.16 -7.31 -33.98
C GLN A 156 5.09 -8.37 -34.21
N ARG A 157 5.52 -9.61 -34.47
CA ARG A 157 4.61 -10.74 -34.63
C ARG A 157 4.11 -11.21 -33.27
N ILE A 158 2.81 -11.44 -33.16
CA ILE A 158 2.18 -11.90 -31.93
C ILE A 158 2.00 -13.42 -31.96
N ILE A 159 2.68 -14.12 -31.06
CA ILE A 159 2.61 -15.59 -30.92
C ILE A 159 1.99 -15.92 -29.57
N ARG A 160 0.69 -16.25 -29.57
CA ARG A 160 -0.15 -16.40 -28.36
C ARG A 160 -0.17 -15.13 -27.52
N GLU A 161 0.88 -14.87 -26.73
CA GLU A 161 1.12 -13.67 -25.93
C GLU A 161 2.57 -13.21 -26.15
N THR A 162 2.74 -11.98 -26.65
CA THR A 162 4.04 -11.34 -26.85
C THR A 162 4.16 -10.17 -25.88
N ARG A 163 5.28 -10.15 -25.13
CA ARG A 163 5.62 -9.12 -24.16
C ARG A 163 6.64 -8.16 -24.78
N LEU A 164 6.29 -6.88 -24.86
CA LEU A 164 7.08 -5.85 -25.51
C LEU A 164 7.79 -4.95 -24.49
N THR A 165 8.87 -4.33 -24.93
CA THR A 165 9.65 -3.33 -24.16
C THR A 165 9.16 -1.92 -24.46
N THR A 166 9.01 -1.58 -25.75
CA THR A 166 8.59 -0.24 -26.21
C THR A 166 7.53 -0.37 -27.30
N PRO A 167 6.26 0.03 -27.05
CA PRO A 167 5.72 0.39 -25.73
C PRO A 167 5.73 -0.80 -24.76
N CYS A 168 5.78 -0.54 -23.44
CA CYS A 168 5.78 -1.59 -22.41
C CYS A 168 4.37 -2.18 -22.26
N VAL A 169 4.07 -3.23 -23.02
CA VAL A 169 2.74 -3.84 -23.11
C VAL A 169 2.81 -5.37 -23.25
N SER A 170 1.73 -6.04 -22.86
CA SER A 170 1.45 -7.42 -23.26
C SER A 170 0.40 -7.44 -24.37
N ALA A 171 0.72 -8.09 -25.48
CA ALA A 171 -0.18 -8.23 -26.62
C ALA A 171 -0.53 -9.72 -26.83
N ARG A 172 -1.82 -10.05 -26.85
CA ARG A 172 -2.32 -11.42 -26.94
C ARG A 172 -3.39 -11.57 -28.01
N THR A 173 -3.37 -12.69 -28.73
CA THR A 173 -4.40 -13.00 -29.74
C THR A 173 -5.64 -13.64 -29.10
N TYR A 174 -6.82 -13.29 -29.60
CA TYR A 174 -8.11 -13.78 -29.09
C TYR A 174 -9.05 -14.20 -30.22
N GLY A 175 -10.12 -14.94 -29.86
CA GLY A 175 -11.20 -15.32 -30.76
C GLY A 175 -10.72 -16.12 -31.99
N LYS A 176 -9.87 -17.14 -31.78
CA LYS A 176 -9.20 -17.89 -32.86
C LYS A 176 -8.35 -16.99 -33.79
N LYS A 177 -7.67 -15.99 -33.22
CA LYS A 177 -6.80 -15.02 -33.92
C LYS A 177 -7.56 -14.02 -34.81
N THR A 178 -8.76 -13.62 -34.40
CA THR A 178 -9.57 -12.59 -35.08
C THR A 178 -9.16 -11.18 -34.68
N TYR A 179 -8.62 -11.01 -33.48
CA TYR A 179 -8.14 -9.71 -32.99
C TYR A 179 -6.98 -9.86 -32.00
N VAL A 180 -6.25 -8.77 -31.79
CA VAL A 180 -5.21 -8.64 -30.77
C VAL A 180 -5.74 -7.78 -29.64
N ARG A 181 -5.60 -8.26 -28.39
CA ARG A 181 -5.76 -7.45 -27.19
C ARG A 181 -4.40 -7.00 -26.70
N VAL A 182 -4.20 -5.70 -26.61
CA VAL A 182 -3.00 -5.08 -26.04
C VAL A 182 -3.35 -4.55 -24.65
N GLN A 183 -2.47 -4.78 -23.68
CA GLN A 183 -2.65 -4.37 -22.29
C GLN A 183 -1.40 -3.63 -21.81
N TRP A 184 -1.62 -2.45 -21.24
CA TRP A 184 -0.57 -1.59 -20.70
C TRP A 184 -0.24 -1.96 -19.25
N CYS A 185 0.80 -1.31 -18.72
CA CYS A 185 1.18 -1.48 -17.33
C CYS A 185 0.03 -1.17 -16.36
N PRO A 186 0.00 -1.85 -15.21
CA PRO A 186 -0.93 -1.57 -14.13
C PRO A 186 -0.88 -0.10 -13.67
N ILE A 187 -2.06 0.45 -13.42
CA ILE A 187 -2.34 1.77 -12.88
C ILE A 187 -3.13 1.56 -11.59
N PHE A 188 -2.77 2.34 -10.57
CA PHE A 188 -3.29 2.19 -9.21
C PHE A 188 -4.15 3.39 -8.87
N PRO A 189 -5.48 3.20 -8.75
CA PRO A 189 -6.30 4.25 -8.19
C PRO A 189 -5.95 4.44 -6.71
N GLU A 190 -6.04 5.67 -6.23
CA GLU A 190 -6.09 5.94 -4.80
C GLU A 190 -7.38 5.31 -4.23
N SER A 191 -7.28 4.10 -3.67
CA SER A 191 -8.43 3.36 -3.15
C SER A 191 -8.11 2.80 -1.77
N LYS A 192 -9.15 2.50 -0.99
CA LYS A 192 -8.98 1.81 0.30
C LYS A 192 -8.50 0.36 0.13
N LEU A 193 -8.64 -0.19 -1.07
CA LEU A 193 -8.23 -1.55 -1.44
C LEU A 193 -6.76 -1.62 -1.88
N THR A 194 -6.15 -0.48 -2.24
CA THR A 194 -4.75 -0.40 -2.65
C THR A 194 -3.88 -0.04 -1.46
N ASN A 195 -3.56 -1.04 -0.64
CA ASN A 195 -2.54 -0.96 0.42
C ASN A 195 -1.12 -1.06 -0.16
N CYS A 196 -0.88 -0.34 -1.26
CA CYS A 196 0.35 -0.41 -2.03
C CYS A 196 0.89 0.98 -2.36
N THR A 197 2.20 1.09 -2.49
CA THR A 197 2.87 2.32 -2.97
C THR A 197 3.88 1.98 -4.06
N LYS A 198 4.03 2.88 -5.03
CA LYS A 198 5.03 2.73 -6.10
C LYS A 198 6.43 2.83 -5.50
N LEU A 199 7.30 1.88 -5.85
CA LEU A 199 8.72 1.88 -5.49
C LEU A 199 9.58 2.50 -6.61
N ASN A 200 9.32 2.11 -7.85
CA ASN A 200 10.04 2.61 -9.03
C ASN A 200 9.21 2.46 -10.31
N ASP A 201 9.74 2.94 -11.43
CA ASP A 201 9.09 2.93 -12.75
C ASP A 201 9.29 1.63 -13.56
N GLY A 202 9.96 0.63 -13.00
CA GLY A 202 10.42 -0.55 -13.72
C GLY A 202 11.64 -0.28 -14.60
N ASN A 203 12.21 -1.34 -15.14
CA ASN A 203 13.36 -1.24 -16.04
C ASN A 203 12.91 -1.07 -17.50
N LYS A 204 13.05 0.15 -18.04
CA LYS A 204 12.58 0.48 -19.40
C LYS A 204 13.29 -0.28 -20.53
N THR A 205 14.38 -0.99 -20.25
CA THR A 205 15.06 -1.86 -21.22
C THR A 205 14.54 -3.29 -21.22
N ASP A 206 13.82 -3.70 -20.18
CA ASP A 206 13.28 -5.06 -20.08
C ASP A 206 11.95 -5.22 -20.79
N ARG A 207 11.51 -6.46 -20.99
CA ARG A 207 10.17 -6.74 -21.54
C ARG A 207 9.11 -6.67 -20.45
N TYR A 208 7.87 -6.44 -20.84
CA TYR A 208 6.72 -6.58 -19.94
C TYR A 208 6.79 -7.95 -19.20
N PRO A 209 6.52 -8.03 -17.89
CA PRO A 209 6.07 -6.96 -17.01
C PRO A 209 7.19 -6.17 -16.32
N TYR A 210 8.47 -6.47 -16.56
CA TYR A 210 9.59 -5.86 -15.82
C TYR A 210 9.84 -4.39 -16.19
N CYS A 211 9.39 -3.95 -17.36
CA CYS A 211 9.36 -2.53 -17.74
C CYS A 211 8.21 -1.73 -17.10
N CYS A 212 7.31 -2.40 -16.36
CA CYS A 212 6.26 -1.75 -15.61
C CYS A 212 6.73 -1.30 -14.22
N PRO A 213 6.10 -0.25 -13.67
CA PRO A 213 6.33 0.15 -12.29
C PRO A 213 6.20 -1.01 -11.30
N SER A 214 7.07 -1.02 -10.28
CA SER A 214 6.98 -1.96 -9.16
C SER A 214 6.41 -1.28 -7.92
N TYR A 215 5.73 -2.07 -7.09
CA TYR A 215 4.98 -1.59 -5.94
C TYR A 215 5.32 -2.40 -4.69
N MET A 216 5.32 -1.74 -3.53
CA MET A 216 5.38 -2.39 -2.21
C MET A 216 3.97 -2.54 -1.66
N CYS A 217 3.56 -3.78 -1.38
CA CYS A 217 2.25 -4.13 -0.87
C CYS A 217 2.38 -5.02 0.38
N PRO A 218 2.62 -4.46 1.58
CA PRO A 218 2.75 -5.26 2.78
C PRO A 218 1.41 -5.95 3.14
N PRO A 219 1.42 -7.20 3.65
CA PRO A 219 0.21 -7.94 3.97
C PRO A 219 -0.58 -7.34 5.14
N GLY A 220 0.11 -6.66 6.08
CA GLY A 220 -0.53 -5.87 7.13
C GLY A 220 -1.18 -4.57 6.62
N GLY A 221 -0.91 -4.22 5.36
CA GLY A 221 -1.38 -3.02 4.71
C GLY A 221 -0.85 -1.74 5.35
N ARG A 222 -1.73 -0.75 5.45
CA ARG A 222 -1.42 0.56 6.04
C ARG A 222 -1.31 0.44 7.56
N GLU A 223 -0.17 0.84 8.12
CA GLU A 223 0.10 0.82 9.55
C GLU A 223 0.21 2.25 10.10
N ARG A 224 -0.16 2.44 11.37
CA ARG A 224 0.20 3.64 12.12
C ARG A 224 1.46 3.37 12.92
N ARG A 225 2.47 4.20 12.72
CA ARG A 225 3.73 4.15 13.46
C ARG A 225 4.05 5.52 14.02
N ASN A 226 4.60 5.51 15.23
CA ASN A 226 4.97 6.70 15.95
C ASN A 226 6.48 6.70 16.16
N SER A 227 7.06 7.90 16.26
CA SER A 227 8.36 8.11 16.88
C SER A 227 8.15 8.47 18.34
N THR A 228 9.13 8.17 19.18
CA THR A 228 9.10 8.47 20.62
C THR A 228 10.44 9.03 21.02
N GLU A 229 10.42 10.19 21.67
CA GLU A 229 11.61 10.84 22.20
C GLU A 229 11.41 11.24 23.66
N LEU A 230 12.45 11.07 24.48
CA LEU A 230 12.46 11.55 25.85
C LEU A 230 13.11 12.93 25.90
N VAL A 231 12.33 13.93 26.30
CA VAL A 231 12.76 15.33 26.39
C VAL A 231 12.69 15.84 27.82
N TYR A 232 13.54 16.80 28.18
CA TYR A 232 13.50 17.40 29.52
C TYR A 232 12.24 18.24 29.72
N ALA A 233 11.59 18.07 30.87
CA ALA A 233 10.38 18.77 31.23
C ALA A 233 10.64 19.88 32.26
N GLN A 234 10.11 21.08 32.01
CA GLN A 234 10.07 22.12 33.04
C GLN A 234 8.97 21.80 34.04
N ARG A 235 9.19 22.04 35.34
CA ARG A 235 8.15 21.91 36.37
C ARG A 235 7.41 23.22 36.56
N HIS A 236 6.08 23.17 36.57
CA HIS A 236 5.24 24.33 36.90
C HIS A 236 4.01 23.87 37.70
N LYS A 237 3.88 24.31 38.96
CA LYS A 237 2.71 24.03 39.82
C LYS A 237 2.27 22.54 39.80
N ASN A 238 3.20 21.63 40.06
CA ASN A 238 2.98 20.17 40.01
C ASN A 238 2.59 19.58 38.63
N LYS A 239 2.86 20.32 37.55
CA LYS A 239 2.66 19.90 36.16
C LYS A 239 3.98 19.88 35.41
N CYS A 240 4.06 19.06 34.36
CA CYS A 240 5.08 19.25 33.34
C CYS A 240 4.69 20.41 32.44
N LYS A 241 5.67 21.22 32.02
CA LYS A 241 5.52 22.28 31.02
C LYS A 241 6.40 22.00 29.81
N TYR A 242 5.79 21.97 28.63
CA TYR A 242 6.45 21.66 27.37
C TYR A 242 5.73 22.27 26.17
N GLY A 243 6.49 22.84 25.23
CA GLY A 243 5.93 23.57 24.08
C GLY A 243 4.95 24.68 24.48
N GLY A 244 5.20 25.36 25.61
CA GLY A 244 4.33 26.41 26.14
C GLY A 244 3.10 25.91 26.93
N THR A 245 2.78 24.61 26.90
CA THR A 245 1.59 24.04 27.55
C THR A 245 1.96 23.33 28.86
N ALA A 246 1.15 23.49 29.90
CA ALA A 246 1.31 22.79 31.18
C ALA A 246 0.23 21.73 31.38
N PHE A 247 0.62 20.50 31.72
CA PHE A 247 -0.28 19.35 31.84
C PHE A 247 0.19 18.35 32.91
N GLU A 248 -0.76 17.61 33.48
CA GLU A 248 -0.50 16.68 34.60
C GLU A 248 -0.07 15.29 34.12
N VAL A 249 -0.83 14.70 33.18
CA VAL A 249 -0.60 13.32 32.71
C VAL A 249 -0.18 13.30 31.25
N SER A 250 -1.03 13.81 30.35
CA SER A 250 -0.73 13.84 28.92
C SER A 250 -1.39 15.02 28.21
N PHE A 251 -0.81 15.41 27.08
CA PHE A 251 -1.35 16.44 26.19
C PHE A 251 -1.22 15.97 24.74
N SER A 252 -2.31 16.05 23.96
CA SER A 252 -2.30 15.70 22.54
C SER A 252 -2.70 16.92 21.70
N SER A 253 -1.98 17.13 20.59
CA SER A 253 -2.24 18.24 19.66
C SER A 253 -2.39 17.77 18.23
N TYR A 254 -3.11 18.56 17.43
CA TYR A 254 -3.24 18.39 15.98
C TYR A 254 -2.03 18.97 15.22
N GLN A 255 -1.53 20.14 15.65
CA GLN A 255 -0.43 20.84 14.98
C GLN A 255 0.55 21.43 16.03
N PRO A 256 1.77 20.87 16.15
CA PRO A 256 2.23 19.62 15.53
C PRO A 256 1.42 18.41 16.00
N CYS A 257 1.30 17.38 15.15
CA CYS A 257 0.57 16.16 15.48
C CYS A 257 1.39 15.28 16.43
N ARG A 258 1.08 15.35 17.74
CA ARG A 258 1.84 14.65 18.78
C ARG A 258 1.06 14.41 20.06
N THR A 259 1.58 13.54 20.92
CA THR A 259 1.14 13.34 22.31
C THR A 259 2.34 13.37 23.23
N ALA A 260 2.34 14.30 24.18
CA ALA A 260 3.35 14.40 25.22
C ALA A 260 2.82 13.75 26.51
N ILE A 261 3.58 12.85 27.11
CA ILE A 261 3.26 12.17 28.38
C ILE A 261 4.25 12.65 29.45
N CYS A 262 3.74 13.08 30.60
CA CYS A 262 4.52 13.68 31.68
C CYS A 262 4.99 12.62 32.68
N HIS A 263 6.31 12.47 32.80
CA HIS A 263 6.96 11.68 33.85
C HIS A 263 7.47 12.65 34.94
N PHE A 264 6.54 13.21 35.71
CA PHE A 264 6.82 14.36 36.61
C PHE A 264 7.99 14.14 37.57
N ASN A 265 8.06 12.95 38.19
CA ASN A 265 9.12 12.60 39.13
C ASN A 265 10.50 12.55 38.46
N GLU A 266 10.53 12.12 37.20
CA GLU A 266 11.76 11.96 36.42
C GLU A 266 12.17 13.25 35.69
N ARG A 267 11.29 14.26 35.67
CA ARG A 267 11.49 15.53 34.95
C ARG A 267 11.68 15.32 33.45
N THR A 268 11.03 14.30 32.92
CA THR A 268 11.05 13.95 31.50
C THR A 268 9.65 13.98 30.93
N ILE A 269 9.56 14.20 29.64
CA ILE A 269 8.37 14.00 28.83
C ILE A 269 8.70 12.98 27.77
N GLU A 270 7.80 12.04 27.59
CA GLU A 270 7.79 11.17 26.43
C GLU A 270 6.96 11.85 25.35
N ASP A 271 7.63 12.40 24.33
CA ASP A 271 6.99 13.04 23.18
C ASP A 271 6.80 12.00 22.08
N VAL A 272 5.55 11.64 21.83
CA VAL A 272 5.12 10.67 20.83
C VAL A 272 4.61 11.43 19.62
N THR A 273 5.34 11.37 18.52
CA THR A 273 5.03 12.06 17.26
C THR A 273 4.73 11.06 16.15
N CYS A 274 4.15 11.53 15.04
CA CYS A 274 4.09 10.71 13.83
C CYS A 274 5.49 10.34 13.35
N LEU A 275 5.66 9.16 12.74
CA LEU A 275 6.94 8.74 12.18
C LEU A 275 7.49 9.79 11.21
N HIS A 276 8.64 10.39 11.53
CA HIS A 276 9.22 11.49 10.75
C HIS A 276 10.74 11.38 10.64
N GLY A 277 11.31 12.14 9.70
CA GLY A 277 12.74 12.36 9.57
C GLY A 277 13.58 11.08 9.62
N GLU A 278 14.42 10.98 10.65
CA GLU A 278 15.37 9.88 10.85
C GLU A 278 14.69 8.52 10.96
N ASP A 279 13.58 8.40 11.71
CA ASP A 279 12.90 7.12 11.88
C ASP A 279 12.24 6.65 10.58
N LEU A 280 11.76 7.59 9.75
CA LEU A 280 11.21 7.28 8.43
C LEU A 280 12.31 6.75 7.49
N ASN A 281 13.47 7.41 7.47
CA ASN A 281 14.63 6.97 6.69
C ASN A 281 15.18 5.61 7.15
N TRP A 282 15.25 5.41 8.47
CA TRP A 282 15.69 4.17 9.08
C TRP A 282 14.73 3.02 8.79
N THR A 283 13.43 3.24 8.89
CA THR A 283 12.44 2.18 8.62
C THR A 283 12.18 1.96 7.13
N ARG A 284 12.50 2.95 6.29
CA ARG A 284 12.16 2.99 4.85
C ARG A 284 10.66 2.91 4.60
N CYS A 285 9.85 3.33 5.58
CA CYS A 285 8.41 3.44 5.42
C CYS A 285 8.08 4.61 4.48
N ILE A 286 6.98 4.47 3.74
CA ILE A 286 6.45 5.53 2.87
C ILE A 286 5.15 6.02 3.47
N ALA A 287 5.08 7.33 3.75
CA ALA A 287 3.84 7.97 4.18
C ALA A 287 2.84 7.97 3.03
N VAL A 288 1.61 7.54 3.30
CA VAL A 288 0.51 7.55 2.32
C VAL A 288 -0.61 8.46 2.82
N ALA A 289 -1.24 9.16 1.89
CA ALA A 289 -2.35 10.06 2.22
C ALA A 289 -3.45 9.28 2.96
N PRO A 290 -3.99 9.83 4.07
CA PRO A 290 -5.04 9.15 4.82
C PRO A 290 -6.28 9.02 3.94
N LEU A 291 -6.94 7.87 4.02
CA LEU A 291 -8.13 7.55 3.20
C LEU A 291 -9.35 8.47 3.48
N THR A 292 -9.27 9.29 4.51
CA THR A 292 -10.28 10.27 4.92
C THR A 292 -9.54 11.49 5.47
N LYS A 293 -9.92 12.71 5.10
CA LYS A 293 -9.39 13.93 5.75
C LYS A 293 -9.67 13.85 7.25
N ARG A 294 -8.62 13.96 8.08
CA ARG A 294 -8.70 13.80 9.54
C ARG A 294 -8.22 15.08 10.20
N TYR A 295 -9.15 15.89 10.70
CA TYR A 295 -8.87 17.04 11.56
C TYR A 295 -9.11 16.62 13.01
N SER A 296 -8.14 15.93 13.62
CA SER A 296 -8.23 15.45 15.00
C SER A 296 -6.85 15.30 15.61
N ASN A 297 -6.74 15.42 16.93
CA ASN A 297 -5.47 15.28 17.66
C ASN A 297 -4.81 13.91 17.44
N HIS A 298 -3.51 13.82 17.76
CA HIS A 298 -2.74 12.58 17.71
C HIS A 298 -3.43 11.43 18.45
N PRO A 299 -3.40 10.18 17.92
CA PRO A 299 -2.66 9.73 16.74
C PRO A 299 -3.41 9.87 15.42
N VAL A 300 -4.59 10.51 15.42
CA VAL A 300 -5.50 10.51 14.27
C VAL A 300 -5.01 11.40 13.13
N CYS A 301 -4.30 12.49 13.45
CA CYS A 301 -3.65 13.36 12.46
C CYS A 301 -2.39 12.79 11.81
N CYS A 302 -1.89 11.63 12.25
CA CYS A 302 -0.75 11.00 11.59
C CYS A 302 -1.15 10.42 10.23
N PRO A 303 -0.28 10.51 9.22
CA PRO A 303 -0.48 9.76 7.99
C PRO A 303 -0.42 8.27 8.30
N ASP A 304 -1.04 7.47 7.44
CA ASP A 304 -0.81 6.03 7.49
C ASP A 304 0.51 5.74 6.73
N TYR A 305 1.21 4.65 7.06
CA TYR A 305 2.48 4.28 6.45
C TYR A 305 2.41 2.89 5.82
N LEU A 306 3.12 2.70 4.73
CA LEU A 306 3.44 1.39 4.19
C LEU A 306 4.90 1.10 4.46
N CYS A 307 5.18 0.04 5.21
CA CYS A 307 6.51 -0.29 5.68
C CYS A 307 6.96 -1.65 5.15
N PRO A 308 8.24 -1.81 4.77
CA PRO A 308 8.80 -3.14 4.56
C PRO A 308 8.78 -3.92 5.88
N ALA A 309 8.75 -5.26 5.79
CA ALA A 309 9.08 -6.06 6.96
C ALA A 309 10.53 -5.80 7.34
N MET A 310 10.77 -5.47 8.60
CA MET A 310 12.07 -5.08 9.10
C MET A 310 12.39 -5.90 10.34
N LYS A 311 13.53 -6.60 10.30
CA LYS A 311 14.10 -7.30 11.46
C LYS A 311 15.44 -6.64 11.77
N VAL A 312 15.62 -6.21 13.00
CA VAL A 312 16.89 -5.65 13.47
C VAL A 312 17.47 -6.61 14.49
N ARG A 313 18.73 -7.01 14.29
CA ARG A 313 19.43 -7.86 15.27
C ARG A 313 19.39 -7.19 16.64
N PRO A 314 19.01 -7.92 17.71
CA PRO A 314 19.06 -7.38 19.06
C PRO A 314 20.51 -7.01 19.40
N LEU A 315 20.67 -6.00 20.24
CA LEU A 315 21.99 -5.68 20.79
C LEU A 315 22.40 -6.74 21.82
N PRO A 316 23.70 -6.88 22.11
CA PRO A 316 24.18 -7.83 23.10
C PRO A 316 23.53 -7.61 24.46
N ALA A 317 23.41 -8.70 25.22
CA ALA A 317 23.00 -8.62 26.61
C ALA A 317 23.99 -7.74 27.42
N PRO A 318 23.50 -6.97 28.40
CA PRO A 318 24.37 -6.13 29.21
C PRO A 318 25.35 -6.97 30.03
N VAL A 319 26.56 -6.47 30.20
CA VAL A 319 27.55 -7.05 31.12
C VAL A 319 27.41 -6.37 32.47
N THR A 320 27.36 -7.17 33.54
CA THR A 320 27.21 -6.67 34.90
C THR A 320 28.56 -6.55 35.59
N PHE A 321 28.79 -5.43 36.25
CA PHE A 321 29.99 -5.13 37.02
C PHE A 321 29.63 -4.69 38.43
N ASP A 322 30.54 -4.88 39.38
CA ASP A 322 30.44 -4.25 40.70
C ASP A 322 30.69 -2.74 40.58
N ALA A 323 29.96 -1.97 41.40
CA ALA A 323 30.01 -0.52 41.39
C ALA A 323 30.24 0.04 42.80
N GLU A 324 31.03 1.11 42.86
CA GLU A 324 31.10 1.94 44.05
C GLU A 324 29.80 2.76 44.14
N VAL A 325 29.11 2.72 45.28
CA VAL A 325 27.82 3.40 45.45
C VAL A 325 27.94 4.37 46.62
N THR A 326 27.65 5.64 46.35
CA THR A 326 27.56 6.67 47.37
C THR A 326 26.12 7.16 47.42
N VAL A 327 25.42 6.84 48.52
CA VAL A 327 23.98 7.06 48.69
C VAL A 327 23.18 6.29 47.62
N ASP A 328 22.78 6.98 46.56
CA ASP A 328 21.98 6.46 45.44
C ASP A 328 22.68 6.65 44.09
N VAL A 329 23.97 7.01 44.10
CA VAL A 329 24.77 7.28 42.90
C VAL A 329 25.78 6.15 42.70
N CYS A 330 25.72 5.48 41.55
CA CYS A 330 26.79 4.58 41.13
C CYS A 330 27.95 5.39 40.54
N LYS A 331 29.16 4.98 40.91
CA LYS A 331 30.42 5.41 40.34
C LYS A 331 31.06 4.21 39.64
N PHE A 332 31.23 4.33 38.33
CA PHE A 332 31.82 3.29 37.50
C PHE A 332 32.75 3.93 36.46
N LYS A 333 34.01 3.46 36.41
CA LYS A 333 35.11 4.15 35.72
C LYS A 333 35.18 5.62 36.20
N THR A 334 35.08 6.58 35.28
CA THR A 334 35.12 8.03 35.55
C THR A 334 33.73 8.68 35.61
N ARG A 335 32.66 7.88 35.69
CA ARG A 335 31.27 8.35 35.52
C ARG A 335 30.47 8.21 36.82
N TYR A 336 29.55 9.14 37.02
CA TYR A 336 28.64 9.22 38.17
C TYR A 336 27.20 9.31 37.67
N PHE A 337 26.32 8.40 38.08
CA PHE A 337 24.93 8.36 37.63
C PHE A 337 24.03 7.60 38.62
N ARG A 338 22.76 8.00 38.72
CA ARG A 338 21.79 7.43 39.68
C ARG A 338 20.96 6.27 39.14
N LYS A 339 20.50 6.38 37.89
CA LYS A 339 19.65 5.38 37.23
C LYS A 339 20.28 4.93 35.93
N VAL A 340 20.06 5.69 34.86
CA VAL A 340 20.57 5.37 33.52
C VAL A 340 21.38 6.55 32.99
N LEU A 341 22.51 6.24 32.36
CA LEU A 341 23.32 7.18 31.61
C LEU A 341 23.58 6.60 30.22
N SER A 342 23.08 7.26 29.18
CA SER A 342 23.35 6.88 27.78
C SER A 342 24.24 7.93 27.12
N ILE A 343 25.22 7.48 26.34
CA ILE A 343 26.21 8.33 25.67
C ILE A 343 26.38 7.93 24.21
N SER A 344 26.84 8.86 23.39
CA SER A 344 27.09 8.65 21.96
C SER A 344 28.56 8.33 21.63
N ASN A 345 29.51 8.81 22.44
CA ASN A 345 30.93 8.54 22.27
C ASN A 345 31.65 8.26 23.61
N PRO A 346 32.07 7.01 23.89
CA PRO A 346 31.71 5.79 23.14
C PRO A 346 30.18 5.55 23.17
N CYS A 347 29.64 4.79 22.22
CA CYS A 347 28.20 4.51 22.17
C CYS A 347 27.83 3.42 23.18
N GLU A 348 27.46 3.82 24.40
CA GLU A 348 27.19 2.92 25.52
C GLU A 348 26.03 3.44 26.39
N GLN A 349 25.39 2.54 27.12
CA GLN A 349 24.45 2.86 28.18
C GLN A 349 24.84 2.16 29.48
N TYR A 350 24.70 2.86 30.60
CA TYR A 350 24.98 2.37 31.93
C TYR A 350 23.70 2.40 32.75
N SER A 351 23.37 1.32 33.44
CA SER A 351 22.26 1.26 34.40
C SER A 351 22.78 0.93 35.79
N CYS A 352 22.39 1.72 36.78
CA CYS A 352 22.80 1.61 38.17
C CYS A 352 21.76 0.84 38.99
N ASP A 353 22.19 -0.23 39.65
CA ASP A 353 21.49 -0.86 40.76
C ASP A 353 22.23 -0.53 42.05
N ALA A 354 21.83 0.58 42.68
CA ALA A 354 22.45 1.05 43.91
C ALA A 354 22.28 0.07 45.08
N LYS A 355 21.16 -0.66 45.15
CA LYS A 355 20.89 -1.64 46.22
C LYS A 355 21.77 -2.87 46.05
N GLY A 356 21.89 -3.36 44.82
CA GLY A 356 22.76 -4.47 44.47
C GLY A 356 24.25 -4.10 44.36
N ARG A 357 24.60 -2.81 44.44
CA ARG A 357 25.94 -2.25 44.18
C ARG A 357 26.52 -2.71 42.85
N LYS A 358 25.66 -2.71 41.81
CA LYS A 358 25.99 -3.22 40.48
C LYS A 358 25.70 -2.17 39.41
N VAL A 359 26.49 -2.24 38.33
CA VAL A 359 26.26 -1.49 37.09
C VAL A 359 26.13 -2.46 35.94
N GLN A 360 25.06 -2.30 35.16
CA GLN A 360 24.88 -2.99 33.89
C GLN A 360 25.36 -2.08 32.75
N LEU A 361 26.35 -2.55 32.00
CA LEU A 361 26.90 -1.88 30.82
C LEU A 361 26.30 -2.50 29.56
N TYR A 362 25.67 -1.66 28.76
CA TYR A 362 25.17 -1.95 27.44
C TYR A 362 26.11 -1.31 26.42
N SER A 363 26.70 -2.09 25.53
CA SER A 363 27.63 -1.63 24.49
C SER A 363 27.18 -2.09 23.11
N CYS A 364 27.68 -1.45 22.07
CA CYS A 364 27.45 -1.91 20.70
C CYS A 364 28.27 -3.18 20.40
N GLU A 365 27.70 -4.07 19.61
CA GLU A 365 28.41 -5.25 19.10
C GLU A 365 29.45 -4.84 18.04
N THR A 366 30.65 -5.42 18.09
CA THR A 366 31.61 -5.35 16.98
C THR A 366 31.17 -6.33 15.89
N LEU A 367 30.41 -5.83 14.91
CA LEU A 367 29.91 -6.63 13.79
C LEU A 367 30.99 -6.77 12.71
N ASN A 368 31.72 -7.89 12.71
CA ASN A 368 32.66 -8.31 11.65
C ASN A 368 32.07 -9.39 10.72
N GLU A 369 30.76 -9.60 10.75
CA GLU A 369 30.09 -10.65 9.99
C GLU A 369 29.83 -10.26 8.53
N THR A 370 29.81 -11.27 7.66
CA THR A 370 29.27 -11.14 6.30
C THR A 370 27.78 -10.79 6.37
N VAL A 371 27.36 -9.84 5.54
CA VAL A 371 25.98 -9.40 5.50
C VAL A 371 25.21 -10.30 4.54
N ASP A 372 24.21 -11.01 5.05
CA ASP A 372 23.33 -11.86 4.23
C ASP A 372 22.57 -11.03 3.19
N GLU A 373 22.10 -11.69 2.13
CA GLU A 373 21.28 -11.07 1.10
C GLU A 373 20.02 -10.42 1.71
N GLY A 374 19.76 -9.16 1.36
CA GLY A 374 18.64 -8.39 1.90
C GLY A 374 18.87 -7.78 3.30
N CYS A 375 20.07 -7.93 3.85
CA CYS A 375 20.51 -7.25 5.07
C CYS A 375 21.55 -6.17 4.76
N THR A 376 21.68 -5.20 5.67
CA THR A 376 22.66 -4.12 5.63
C THR A 376 23.15 -3.83 7.04
N LEU A 377 24.39 -3.35 7.17
CA LEU A 377 24.90 -2.82 8.45
C LEU A 377 24.71 -1.30 8.45
N GLU A 378 23.83 -0.81 9.30
CA GLU A 378 23.45 0.60 9.34
C GLU A 378 23.52 1.15 10.76
N VAL A 379 23.76 2.45 10.89
CA VAL A 379 23.65 3.19 12.16
C VAL A 379 22.42 4.08 12.05
N LYS A 380 21.54 4.05 13.05
CA LYS A 380 20.31 4.83 13.02
C LYS A 380 20.61 6.32 13.08
N ASN A 381 21.38 6.74 14.09
CA ASN A 381 21.93 8.09 14.18
C ASN A 381 23.21 8.09 15.03
N PRO A 382 24.40 8.34 14.44
CA PRO A 382 25.66 8.31 15.17
C PRO A 382 25.80 9.42 16.24
N GLN A 383 25.00 10.49 16.15
CA GLN A 383 25.04 11.60 17.11
C GLN A 383 24.13 11.40 18.32
N LYS A 384 23.14 10.50 18.23
CA LYS A 384 22.25 10.18 19.35
C LYS A 384 22.95 9.25 20.35
N ALA A 385 22.46 9.23 21.57
CA ALA A 385 22.96 8.31 22.59
C ALA A 385 22.58 6.85 22.26
N TYR A 386 23.21 5.90 22.96
CA TYR A 386 22.82 4.49 22.90
C TYR A 386 21.30 4.32 23.09
N PRO A 387 20.61 3.46 22.31
CA PRO A 387 21.16 2.52 21.33
C PRO A 387 21.27 3.05 19.88
N ASP A 388 20.85 4.30 19.62
CA ASP A 388 20.68 4.81 18.25
C ASP A 388 22.02 5.02 17.51
N CYS A 389 23.10 5.27 18.24
CA CYS A 389 24.46 5.36 17.69
C CYS A 389 25.10 3.99 17.38
N CYS A 390 24.46 2.87 17.73
CA CYS A 390 25.02 1.56 17.43
C CYS A 390 24.84 1.18 15.96
N LYS A 391 25.90 0.60 15.38
CA LYS A 391 25.81 -0.11 14.10
C LYS A 391 25.03 -1.41 14.31
N ARG A 392 24.01 -1.66 13.50
CA ARG A 392 23.11 -2.81 13.63
C ARG A 392 22.95 -3.49 12.28
N LYS A 393 22.85 -4.82 12.30
CA LYS A 393 22.40 -5.61 11.14
C LYS A 393 20.89 -5.43 11.01
N VAL A 394 20.47 -4.82 9.91
CA VAL A 394 19.08 -4.53 9.56
C VAL A 394 18.72 -5.31 8.32
N CYS A 395 17.71 -6.17 8.40
CA CYS A 395 17.20 -6.92 7.27
C CYS A 395 15.82 -6.39 6.88
N ARG A 396 15.62 -6.10 5.59
CA ARG A 396 14.36 -5.53 5.07
C ARG A 396 13.81 -6.36 3.93
N HIS A 397 12.50 -6.55 3.93
CA HIS A 397 11.77 -7.21 2.85
C HIS A 397 10.60 -6.33 2.39
N TYR A 398 10.64 -5.90 1.12
CA TYR A 398 9.76 -4.87 0.57
C TYR A 398 8.45 -5.38 -0.02
N TYR A 399 8.14 -6.69 0.06
CA TYR A 399 6.92 -7.28 -0.50
C TYR A 399 6.62 -6.73 -1.92
N SER A 400 7.65 -6.71 -2.76
CA SER A 400 7.57 -6.06 -4.06
C SER A 400 6.73 -6.89 -5.03
N THR A 401 5.86 -6.23 -5.77
CA THR A 401 5.04 -6.85 -6.80
C THR A 401 4.85 -5.91 -7.99
N LEU A 402 4.71 -6.51 -9.17
CA LEU A 402 4.30 -5.81 -10.39
C LEU A 402 2.76 -5.71 -10.48
N PHE A 403 2.04 -6.57 -9.73
CA PHE A 403 0.59 -6.68 -9.74
C PHE A 403 0.05 -6.83 -8.31
N PRO A 404 -0.50 -5.79 -7.70
CA PRO A 404 -1.12 -5.85 -6.37
C PRO A 404 -2.22 -6.91 -6.24
N GLY A 405 -2.22 -7.59 -5.10
CA GLY A 405 -3.11 -8.73 -4.83
C GLY A 405 -2.70 -10.03 -5.55
N SER A 406 -1.62 -10.02 -6.34
CA SER A 406 -0.93 -11.27 -6.71
C SER A 406 -0.10 -11.77 -5.52
N TYR A 407 0.06 -13.09 -5.39
CA TYR A 407 0.70 -13.78 -4.25
C TYR A 407 1.83 -12.94 -3.64
N ILE A 408 1.52 -12.27 -2.52
CA ILE A 408 2.55 -11.57 -1.74
C ILE A 408 3.38 -12.70 -1.12
N ALA A 409 4.62 -12.84 -1.58
CA ALA A 409 5.52 -13.85 -1.04
C ALA A 409 5.54 -13.71 0.50
N PRO A 410 5.40 -14.82 1.25
CA PRO A 410 5.58 -14.76 2.69
C PRO A 410 6.95 -14.15 2.97
N SER A 411 7.03 -13.24 3.95
CA SER A 411 8.31 -12.63 4.27
C SER A 411 9.30 -13.72 4.65
N PRO A 412 10.48 -13.78 4.01
CA PRO A 412 11.52 -14.73 4.41
C PRO A 412 12.05 -14.43 5.82
N LEU A 413 11.70 -13.27 6.40
CA LEU A 413 12.08 -12.87 7.75
C LEU A 413 11.22 -13.53 8.84
N LYS A 414 10.18 -14.32 8.48
CA LYS A 414 9.27 -14.96 9.44
C LYS A 414 9.80 -16.26 10.07
N GLU A 415 10.99 -16.73 9.71
CA GLU A 415 11.59 -17.91 10.33
C GLU A 415 12.69 -17.55 11.34
N ILE A 416 12.83 -18.45 12.32
CA ILE A 416 13.66 -18.41 13.52
C ILE A 416 13.01 -17.65 14.69
N TYR A 417 12.02 -18.30 15.30
CA TYR A 417 11.83 -18.25 16.76
C TYR A 417 12.72 -19.29 17.41
#